data_AF-A0A7E6EJ64-F1
#
_entry.id   AF-A0A7E6EJ64-F1
#
_cell.length_a   1.000
_cell.length_b   1.000
_cell.length_c   1.000
_cell.angle_alpha   90.00
_cell.angle_beta   90.00
_cell.angle_gamma   90.00
#
_symmetry.space_group_name_H-M   'P 1'
#
loop_
_entity.id
_entity.type
_entity.pdbx_description
1 polymer ?
#
loop_
_entity_poly.entity_id
_entity_poly.type
_entity_poly.pdbx_seq_one_letter_code
_entity_poly.pdbx_strand_id
1 'polypeptide(L)'
;MLDKEIDDVKHIFDENVKKEASGTICLNHKNIPLVSGALKWAEELKQRISEPMSDFNRLENPYSETVYGKWFSEVGEICSFNLKQPILTRNEENSLLSVNFDPQVGLSAHIQLAAVLKEVKYLQLANKEDIPAKAFELFEKGETLREYLNNLNLTVALYNKIREQVLEIEMSLIENEMNSFDQQIKAAETSLNWDSPGHHFPVIC
;
A
#
# COMPACT_ATOMS: atom_id res chain seq x y z
N MET A 1 36.04 3.67 8.03
CA MET A 1 36.37 2.30 7.61
C MET A 1 35.61 1.94 6.34
N LEU A 2 34.28 2.12 6.32
CA LEU A 2 33.46 1.96 5.12
C LEU A 2 33.87 2.89 3.96
N ASP A 3 34.10 4.18 4.25
CA ASP A 3 34.51 5.16 3.21
C ASP A 3 35.78 4.74 2.48
N LYS A 4 36.75 4.20 3.23
CA LYS A 4 38.01 3.73 2.67
C LYS A 4 37.82 2.51 1.77
N GLU A 5 37.00 1.53 2.19
CA GLU A 5 36.72 0.35 1.35
C GLU A 5 35.95 0.73 0.08
N ILE A 6 35.03 1.70 0.15
CA ILE A 6 34.31 2.21 -1.03
C ILE A 6 35.28 2.91 -1.98
N ASP A 7 36.17 3.77 -1.46
CA ASP A 7 37.18 4.46 -2.26
C ASP A 7 38.17 3.48 -2.90
N ASP A 8 38.59 2.46 -2.16
CA ASP A 8 39.50 1.41 -2.65
C ASP A 8 38.83 0.58 -3.76
N VAL A 9 37.56 0.20 -3.61
CA VAL A 9 36.82 -0.54 -4.64
C VAL A 9 36.59 0.33 -5.88
N LYS A 10 36.25 1.60 -5.70
CA LYS A 10 36.12 2.56 -6.81
C LYS A 10 37.42 2.73 -7.56
N HIS A 11 38.54 2.86 -6.84
CA HIS A 11 39.86 2.95 -7.45
C HIS A 11 40.19 1.70 -8.28
N ILE A 12 39.95 0.50 -7.75
CA ILE A 12 40.16 -0.77 -8.47
C ILE A 12 39.29 -0.83 -9.74
N PHE A 13 38.04 -0.38 -9.66
CA PHE A 13 37.15 -0.32 -10.81
C PHE A 13 37.65 0.65 -11.89
N ASP A 14 37.98 1.87 -11.51
CA ASP A 14 38.44 2.93 -12.42
C ASP A 14 39.77 2.55 -13.09
N GLU A 15 40.69 1.91 -12.37
CA GLU A 15 41.91 1.36 -12.95
C GLU A 15 41.63 0.27 -13.99
N ASN A 16 40.65 -0.59 -13.72
CA ASN A 16 40.30 -1.68 -14.63
C ASN A 16 39.72 -1.14 -15.94
N VAL A 17 38.83 -0.16 -15.85
CA VAL A 17 38.24 0.53 -17.02
C VAL A 17 39.32 1.22 -17.87
N LYS A 18 40.31 1.86 -17.24
CA LYS A 18 41.45 2.47 -17.95
C LYS A 18 42.30 1.43 -18.68
N LYS A 19 42.55 0.28 -18.06
CA LYS A 19 43.33 -0.81 -18.67
C LYS A 19 42.59 -1.46 -19.84
N GLU A 20 41.28 -1.63 -19.74
CA GLU A 20 40.44 -2.09 -20.85
C GLU A 20 40.48 -1.12 -22.04
N ALA A 21 40.38 0.20 -21.78
CA ALA A 21 40.51 1.24 -22.82
C ALA A 21 41.88 1.25 -23.50
N SER A 22 42.93 0.80 -22.81
CA SER A 22 44.29 0.64 -23.37
C SER A 22 44.49 -0.68 -24.13
N GLY A 23 43.47 -1.53 -24.25
CA GLY A 23 43.53 -2.82 -24.94
C GLY A 23 44.13 -3.96 -24.10
N THR A 24 44.33 -3.75 -22.80
CA THR A 24 44.85 -4.78 -21.90
C THR A 24 43.70 -5.61 -21.32
N ILE A 25 43.68 -6.92 -21.58
CA ILE A 25 42.71 -7.84 -20.98
C ILE A 25 42.98 -7.94 -19.48
N CYS A 26 42.03 -7.49 -18.67
CA CYS A 26 42.16 -7.50 -17.23
C CYS A 26 41.34 -8.63 -16.62
N LEU A 27 42.00 -9.77 -16.45
CA LEU A 27 41.45 -10.90 -15.72
C LEU A 27 42.51 -11.37 -14.72
N ASN A 28 42.28 -11.09 -13.44
CA ASN A 28 43.12 -11.60 -12.35
C ASN A 28 43.01 -13.13 -12.22
N HIS A 29 41.98 -13.73 -12.83
CA HIS A 29 41.71 -15.15 -12.81
C HIS A 29 42.39 -15.88 -13.96
N LYS A 30 43.46 -16.60 -13.66
CA LYS A 30 44.13 -17.51 -14.60
C LYS A 30 43.16 -18.62 -15.02
N ASN A 31 43.13 -18.96 -16.31
CA ASN A 31 42.36 -20.07 -16.88
C ASN A 31 40.83 -19.90 -16.88
N ILE A 32 40.30 -18.68 -16.77
CA ILE A 32 38.87 -18.38 -16.94
C ILE A 32 38.64 -17.63 -18.27
N PRO A 33 37.62 -17.99 -19.08
CA PRO A 33 37.28 -17.25 -20.30
C PRO A 33 36.94 -15.78 -20.01
N LEU A 34 37.16 -14.89 -21.01
CA LEU A 34 37.01 -13.44 -20.87
C LEU A 34 35.69 -13.00 -20.23
N VAL A 35 34.57 -13.45 -20.79
CA VAL A 35 33.23 -13.06 -20.32
C VAL A 35 32.98 -13.58 -18.91
N SER A 36 33.28 -14.86 -18.65
CA SER A 36 33.09 -15.47 -17.34
C SER A 36 33.98 -14.85 -16.27
N GLY A 37 35.20 -14.47 -16.62
CA GLY A 37 36.15 -13.83 -15.72
C GLY A 37 35.77 -12.39 -15.40
N ALA A 38 35.24 -11.65 -16.37
CA ALA A 38 34.73 -10.30 -16.17
C ALA A 38 33.49 -10.29 -15.26
N LEU A 39 32.54 -11.22 -15.49
CA LEU A 39 31.38 -11.40 -14.63
C LEU A 39 31.78 -11.78 -13.20
N LYS A 40 32.76 -12.70 -13.05
CA LYS A 40 33.25 -13.13 -11.74
C LYS A 40 33.95 -12.00 -11.00
N TRP A 41 34.77 -11.20 -11.68
CA TRP A 41 35.44 -10.03 -11.08
C TRP A 41 34.43 -8.97 -10.61
N ALA A 42 33.39 -8.70 -11.41
CA ALA A 42 32.32 -7.80 -11.01
C ALA A 42 31.58 -8.32 -9.75
N GLU A 43 31.34 -9.62 -9.66
CA GLU A 43 30.74 -10.25 -8.48
C GLU A 43 31.66 -10.16 -7.25
N GLU A 44 32.98 -10.32 -7.41
CA GLU A 44 33.96 -10.18 -6.31
C GLU A 44 34.01 -8.74 -5.77
N LEU A 45 33.98 -7.74 -6.64
CA LEU A 45 33.90 -6.33 -6.20
C LEU A 45 32.60 -6.05 -5.44
N LYS A 46 31.49 -6.61 -5.92
CA LYS A 46 30.19 -6.49 -5.25
C LYS A 46 30.21 -7.15 -3.86
N GLN A 47 30.76 -8.36 -3.75
CA GLN A 47 30.92 -9.05 -2.47
C GLN A 47 31.77 -8.25 -1.48
N ARG A 48 32.86 -7.64 -1.97
CA ARG A 48 33.75 -6.82 -1.13
C ARG A 48 33.07 -5.59 -0.52
N ILE A 49 32.13 -4.95 -1.23
CA ILE A 49 31.33 -3.85 -0.67
C ILE A 49 30.20 -4.39 0.22
N SER A 50 29.66 -5.57 -0.12
CA SER A 50 28.52 -6.16 0.56
C SER A 50 28.77 -6.46 2.04
N GLU A 51 29.97 -6.92 2.40
CA GLU A 51 30.34 -7.23 3.79
C GLU A 51 30.34 -5.97 4.69
N PRO A 52 31.12 -4.91 4.38
CA PRO A 52 31.04 -3.64 5.11
C PRO A 52 29.65 -3.02 5.15
N MET A 53 28.88 -3.14 4.06
CA MET A 53 27.51 -2.63 3.99
C MET A 53 26.57 -3.43 4.90
N SER A 54 26.78 -4.75 5.02
CA SER A 54 26.04 -5.60 5.95
C SER A 54 26.31 -5.20 7.39
N ASP A 55 27.58 -4.97 7.76
CA ASP A 55 27.94 -4.49 9.09
C ASP A 55 27.35 -3.11 9.41
N PHE A 56 27.31 -2.21 8.41
CA PHE A 56 26.62 -0.93 8.56
C PHE A 56 25.11 -1.09 8.75
N ASN A 57 24.47 -1.98 7.99
CA ASN A 57 23.05 -2.26 8.12
C ASN A 57 22.67 -2.93 9.45
N ARG A 58 23.64 -3.54 10.15
CA ARG A 58 23.48 -4.10 11.50
C ARG A 58 23.52 -3.03 12.59
N LEU A 59 23.91 -1.80 12.27
CA LEU A 59 23.81 -0.69 13.20
C LEU A 59 22.32 -0.38 13.41
N GLU A 60 21.80 -0.83 14.54
CA GLU A 60 20.45 -0.47 14.98
C GLU A 60 20.37 1.05 15.13
N ASN A 61 19.38 1.66 14.47
CA ASN A 61 19.09 3.07 14.63
C ASN A 61 17.97 3.21 15.68
N PRO A 62 18.23 3.77 16.87
CA PRO A 62 17.20 3.97 17.88
C PRO A 62 15.98 4.75 17.36
N TYR A 63 16.18 5.60 16.35
CA TYR A 63 15.10 6.31 15.70
C TYR A 63 14.17 5.37 14.90
N SER A 64 14.70 4.37 14.19
CA SER A 64 13.86 3.47 13.41
C SER A 64 13.00 2.58 14.32
N GLU A 65 13.55 2.11 15.43
CA GLU A 65 12.80 1.33 16.42
C GLU A 65 11.71 2.15 17.11
N THR A 66 11.99 3.40 17.45
CA THR A 66 10.98 4.27 18.09
C THR A 66 9.85 4.64 17.13
N VAL A 67 10.14 4.90 15.86
CA VAL A 67 9.10 5.16 14.84
C VAL A 67 8.28 3.91 14.58
N TYR A 68 8.94 2.77 14.40
CA TYR A 68 8.28 1.50 14.17
C TYR A 68 7.43 1.06 15.36
N GLY A 69 7.92 1.17 16.58
CA GLY A 69 7.19 0.81 17.79
C GLY A 69 5.94 1.67 18.02
N LYS A 70 6.01 2.96 17.69
CA LYS A 70 4.82 3.84 17.68
C LYS A 70 3.80 3.37 16.66
N TRP A 71 4.23 3.17 15.42
CA TRP A 71 3.34 2.68 14.36
C TRP A 71 2.73 1.32 14.70
N PHE A 72 3.51 0.38 15.22
CA PHE A 72 3.08 -0.97 15.62
C PHE A 72 1.98 -0.91 16.69
N SER A 73 2.11 0.02 17.65
CA SER A 73 1.12 0.19 18.73
C SER A 73 -0.17 0.83 18.21
N GLU A 74 -0.07 1.80 17.29
CA GLU A 74 -1.20 2.57 16.78
C GLU A 74 -1.99 1.81 15.69
N VAL A 75 -1.31 1.05 14.83
CA VAL A 75 -1.93 0.45 13.64
C VAL A 75 -3.06 -0.54 13.96
N GLY A 76 -2.96 -1.27 15.07
CA GLY A 76 -4.01 -2.18 15.52
C GLY A 76 -5.31 -1.46 15.88
N GLU A 77 -5.19 -0.31 16.56
CA GLU A 77 -6.32 0.54 16.92
C GLU A 77 -6.90 1.23 15.69
N ILE A 78 -6.05 1.79 14.82
CA ILE A 78 -6.45 2.43 13.54
C ILE A 78 -7.26 1.46 12.67
N CYS A 79 -6.79 0.21 12.52
CA CYS A 79 -7.52 -0.79 11.75
C CYS A 79 -8.87 -1.12 12.42
N SER A 80 -8.87 -1.37 13.72
CA SER A 80 -10.09 -1.72 14.47
C SER A 80 -11.14 -0.61 14.47
N PHE A 81 -10.70 0.64 14.59
CA PHE A 81 -11.58 1.80 14.62
C PHE A 81 -12.23 2.02 13.26
N ASN A 82 -11.42 2.09 12.20
CA ASN A 82 -11.95 2.38 10.87
C ASN A 82 -12.77 1.23 10.29
N LEU A 83 -12.44 -0.04 10.58
CA LEU A 83 -13.23 -1.20 10.11
C LEU A 83 -14.61 -1.29 10.76
N LYS A 84 -14.77 -0.78 11.99
CA LYS A 84 -16.03 -0.78 12.73
C LYS A 84 -16.97 0.36 12.36
N GLN A 85 -16.49 1.36 11.63
CA GLN A 85 -17.34 2.46 11.20
C GLN A 85 -18.32 2.02 10.11
N PRO A 86 -19.49 2.68 10.02
CA PRO A 86 -20.47 2.39 8.97
C PRO A 86 -19.89 2.60 7.58
N ILE A 87 -20.39 1.81 6.62
CA ILE A 87 -19.89 1.82 5.24
C ILE A 87 -20.32 3.09 4.50
N LEU A 88 -21.57 3.51 4.72
CA LEU A 88 -22.15 4.71 4.14
C LEU A 88 -22.49 5.72 5.22
N THR A 89 -22.27 6.99 4.90
CA THR A 89 -22.73 8.13 5.69
C THR A 89 -23.63 8.98 4.81
N ARG A 90 -24.73 9.47 5.38
CA ARG A 90 -25.66 10.38 4.72
C ARG A 90 -25.49 11.76 5.30
N ASN A 91 -25.35 12.76 4.42
CA ASN A 91 -25.32 14.15 4.87
C ASN A 91 -26.76 14.62 5.16
N GLU A 92 -27.01 15.15 6.35
CA GLU A 92 -28.35 15.56 6.80
C GLU A 92 -28.94 16.73 6.00
N GLU A 93 -28.11 17.57 5.38
CA GLU A 93 -28.56 18.80 4.69
C GLU A 93 -29.03 18.56 3.25
N ASN A 94 -28.34 17.70 2.52
CA ASN A 94 -28.61 17.42 1.10
C ASN A 94 -29.04 15.96 0.85
N SER A 95 -29.01 15.13 1.91
CA SER A 95 -29.32 13.70 1.87
C SER A 95 -28.53 12.90 0.82
N LEU A 96 -27.40 13.46 0.36
CA LEU A 96 -26.45 12.77 -0.48
C LEU A 96 -25.72 11.70 0.33
N LEU A 97 -25.39 10.60 -0.34
CA LEU A 97 -24.63 9.52 0.25
C LEU A 97 -23.14 9.77 0.01
N SER A 98 -22.33 9.40 0.99
CA SER A 98 -20.88 9.28 0.84
C SER A 98 -20.46 7.93 1.39
N VAL A 99 -19.52 7.29 0.70
CA VAL A 99 -18.83 6.13 1.27
C VAL A 99 -17.84 6.66 2.31
N ASN A 100 -17.78 6.04 3.49
CA ASN A 100 -16.81 6.42 4.54
C ASN A 100 -15.34 6.38 4.03
N PHE A 101 -15.10 5.62 2.97
CA PHE A 101 -13.81 5.47 2.31
C PHE A 101 -13.62 6.41 1.10
N ASP A 102 -14.48 7.42 0.91
CA ASP A 102 -14.38 8.30 -0.25
C ASP A 102 -13.19 9.28 -0.09
N PRO A 103 -12.18 9.24 -0.99
CA PRO A 103 -11.04 10.16 -0.96
C PRO A 103 -11.42 11.64 -1.15
N GLN A 104 -12.61 11.96 -1.69
CA GLN A 104 -13.02 13.34 -1.97
C GLN A 104 -13.58 14.07 -0.75
N VAL A 105 -14.13 13.34 0.23
CA VAL A 105 -14.85 13.93 1.37
C VAL A 105 -13.90 14.26 2.54
N GLY A 106 -12.59 14.10 2.36
CA GLY A 106 -11.58 14.47 3.35
C GLY A 106 -11.62 13.63 4.63
N LEU A 107 -12.36 12.52 4.65
CA LEU A 107 -12.37 11.63 5.81
C LEU A 107 -10.99 10.99 5.98
N SER A 108 -10.40 11.22 7.15
CA SER A 108 -9.06 10.73 7.53
C SER A 108 -8.93 9.19 7.41
N ALA A 109 -10.04 8.45 7.51
CA ALA A 109 -10.09 6.99 7.50
C ALA A 109 -9.51 6.34 6.23
N HIS A 110 -9.91 6.81 5.02
CA HIS A 110 -9.38 6.27 3.76
C HIS A 110 -7.86 6.46 3.64
N ILE A 111 -7.37 7.65 4.03
CA ILE A 111 -5.94 7.97 3.99
C ILE A 111 -5.17 7.08 4.96
N GLN A 112 -5.72 6.85 6.16
CA GLN A 112 -5.10 6.02 7.18
C GLN A 112 -4.99 4.55 6.74
N LEU A 113 -6.06 3.92 6.26
CA LEU A 113 -6.02 2.52 5.83
C LEU A 113 -5.17 2.33 4.57
N ALA A 114 -5.25 3.24 3.60
CA ALA A 114 -4.39 3.19 2.42
C ALA A 114 -2.90 3.38 2.78
N ALA A 115 -2.61 4.20 3.79
CA ALA A 115 -1.26 4.32 4.35
C ALA A 115 -0.83 3.02 5.02
N VAL A 116 -1.69 2.38 5.83
CA VAL A 116 -1.40 1.08 6.46
C VAL A 116 -1.13 -0.01 5.42
N LEU A 117 -1.95 -0.12 4.37
CA LEU A 117 -1.75 -1.10 3.30
C LEU A 117 -0.42 -0.88 2.54
N LYS A 118 -0.07 0.38 2.28
CA LYS A 118 1.23 0.72 1.68
C LYS A 118 2.37 0.37 2.62
N GLU A 119 2.24 0.68 3.91
CA GLU A 119 3.25 0.41 4.92
C GLU A 119 3.52 -1.10 5.04
N VAL A 120 2.47 -1.92 5.14
CA VAL A 120 2.58 -3.39 5.16
C VAL A 120 3.28 -3.91 3.90
N LYS A 121 2.96 -3.36 2.72
CA LYS A 121 3.65 -3.72 1.47
C LYS A 121 5.14 -3.39 1.51
N TYR A 122 5.52 -2.21 2.00
CA TYR A 122 6.92 -1.83 2.12
C TYR A 122 7.66 -2.64 3.20
N LEU A 123 6.99 -2.98 4.31
CA LEU A 123 7.55 -3.86 5.35
C LEU A 123 7.80 -5.28 4.84
N GLN A 124 6.92 -5.83 3.98
CA GLN A 124 7.15 -7.09 3.28
C GLN A 124 8.36 -7.02 2.35
N LEU A 125 8.48 -5.95 1.55
CA LEU A 125 9.64 -5.74 0.67
C LEU A 125 10.95 -5.58 1.46
N ALA A 126 10.87 -5.04 2.68
CA ALA A 126 11.98 -4.88 3.59
C ALA A 126 12.30 -6.15 4.43
N ASN A 127 11.59 -7.27 4.21
CA ASN A 127 11.73 -8.54 4.95
C ASN A 127 11.63 -8.36 6.48
N LYS A 128 10.78 -7.45 6.97
CA LYS A 128 10.49 -7.33 8.40
C LYS A 128 9.43 -8.35 8.80
N GLU A 129 9.78 -9.25 9.72
CA GLU A 129 8.91 -10.37 10.13
C GLU A 129 7.79 -9.94 11.09
N ASP A 130 8.00 -8.88 11.87
CA ASP A 130 7.10 -8.48 12.97
C ASP A 130 5.88 -7.63 12.53
N ILE A 131 5.14 -8.03 11.50
CA ILE A 131 3.96 -7.25 11.07
C ILE A 131 2.76 -7.58 12.00
N PRO A 132 2.05 -6.58 12.56
CA PRO A 132 0.84 -6.81 13.35
C PRO A 132 -0.19 -7.66 12.58
N ALA A 133 -0.66 -8.75 13.20
CA ALA A 133 -1.58 -9.70 12.58
C ALA A 133 -2.81 -9.03 11.95
N LYS A 134 -3.37 -8.02 12.65
CA LYS A 134 -4.55 -7.29 12.17
C LYS A 134 -4.29 -6.44 10.92
N ALA A 135 -3.09 -5.85 10.79
CA ALA A 135 -2.70 -5.11 9.60
C ALA A 135 -2.41 -6.06 8.41
N PHE A 136 -1.88 -7.24 8.70
CA PHE A 136 -1.64 -8.29 7.72
C PHE A 136 -2.96 -8.88 7.18
N GLU A 137 -3.91 -9.23 8.06
CA GLU A 137 -5.25 -9.70 7.65
C GLU A 137 -5.99 -8.68 6.78
N LEU A 138 -5.86 -7.39 7.13
CA LEU A 138 -6.39 -6.30 6.32
C LEU A 138 -5.73 -6.24 4.95
N PHE A 139 -4.41 -6.45 4.88
CA PHE A 139 -3.68 -6.47 3.62
C PHE A 139 -4.10 -7.63 2.73
N GLU A 140 -4.31 -8.83 3.27
CA GLU A 140 -4.83 -9.98 2.51
C GLU A 140 -6.24 -9.72 1.96
N LYS A 141 -7.10 -9.07 2.76
CA LYS A 141 -8.44 -8.67 2.32
C LYS A 141 -8.45 -7.40 1.45
N GLY A 142 -7.30 -6.74 1.27
CA GLY A 142 -7.19 -5.42 0.65
C GLY A 142 -7.75 -5.33 -0.78
N GLU A 143 -7.50 -6.36 -1.61
CA GLU A 143 -8.05 -6.40 -2.98
C GLU A 143 -9.57 -6.54 -2.98
N THR A 144 -10.13 -7.42 -2.12
CA THR A 144 -11.60 -7.55 -2.00
C THR A 144 -12.26 -6.27 -1.49
N LEU A 145 -11.63 -5.59 -0.54
CA LEU A 145 -12.09 -4.29 -0.03
C LEU A 145 -12.06 -3.23 -1.14
N ARG A 146 -11.04 -3.24 -1.99
CA ARG A 146 -10.92 -2.32 -3.13
C ARG A 146 -12.02 -2.55 -4.16
N GLU A 147 -12.35 -3.80 -4.46
CA GLU A 147 -13.47 -4.14 -5.35
C GLU A 147 -14.81 -3.65 -4.77
N TYR A 148 -15.06 -3.90 -3.47
CA TYR A 148 -16.28 -3.41 -2.81
C TYR A 148 -16.36 -1.89 -2.81
N LEU A 149 -15.25 -1.22 -2.53
CA LEU A 149 -15.17 0.25 -2.53
C LEU A 149 -15.47 0.83 -3.92
N ASN A 150 -14.94 0.22 -4.99
CA ASN A 150 -15.26 0.63 -6.36
C ASN A 150 -16.76 0.48 -6.67
N ASN A 151 -17.34 -0.66 -6.30
CA ASN A 151 -18.77 -0.91 -6.52
C ASN A 151 -19.64 0.07 -5.73
N LEU A 152 -19.32 0.30 -4.46
CA LEU A 152 -20.04 1.23 -3.59
C LEU A 152 -19.93 2.67 -4.08
N ASN A 153 -18.74 3.11 -4.52
CA ASN A 153 -18.55 4.45 -5.07
C ASN A 153 -19.39 4.65 -6.35
N LEU A 154 -19.50 3.64 -7.21
CA LEU A 154 -20.37 3.70 -8.37
C LEU A 154 -21.84 3.81 -7.97
N THR A 155 -22.30 2.98 -7.03
CA THR A 155 -23.67 3.02 -6.51
C THR A 155 -24.01 4.38 -5.89
N VAL A 156 -23.12 4.92 -5.05
CA VAL A 156 -23.29 6.24 -4.42
C VAL A 156 -23.29 7.36 -5.46
N ALA A 157 -22.38 7.32 -6.44
CA ALA A 157 -22.33 8.32 -7.50
C ALA A 157 -23.61 8.31 -8.35
N LEU A 158 -24.14 7.13 -8.68
CA LEU A 158 -25.40 6.99 -9.41
C LEU A 158 -26.59 7.52 -8.60
N TYR A 159 -26.63 7.18 -7.31
CA TYR A 159 -27.67 7.66 -6.40
C TYR A 159 -27.66 9.19 -6.26
N ASN A 160 -26.48 9.79 -6.03
CA ASN A 160 -26.32 11.23 -5.92
C ASN A 160 -26.71 11.92 -7.23
N LYS A 161 -26.32 11.35 -8.37
CA LYS A 161 -26.72 11.84 -9.70
C LYS A 161 -28.23 11.82 -9.90
N ILE A 162 -28.93 10.76 -9.47
CA ILE A 162 -30.40 10.69 -9.54
C ILE A 162 -31.01 11.80 -8.67
N ARG A 163 -30.53 11.99 -7.44
CA ARG A 163 -31.07 13.05 -6.56
C ARG A 163 -30.83 14.46 -7.07
N GLU A 164 -29.71 14.72 -7.73
CA GLU A 164 -29.36 16.05 -8.21
C GLU A 164 -29.99 16.39 -9.56
N GLN A 165 -30.27 15.39 -10.41
CA GLN A 165 -30.66 15.61 -11.81
C GLN A 165 -32.12 15.30 -12.14
N VAL A 166 -32.87 14.65 -11.24
CA VAL A 166 -34.27 14.27 -11.48
C VAL A 166 -35.23 15.42 -11.15
N LEU A 167 -36.18 15.67 -12.05
CA LEU A 167 -37.23 16.69 -11.89
C LEU A 167 -38.32 16.22 -10.90
N GLU A 168 -39.02 17.14 -10.22
CA GLU A 168 -40.06 16.77 -9.21
C GLU A 168 -41.13 15.80 -9.74
N ILE A 169 -41.52 15.95 -11.00
CA ILE A 169 -42.50 15.08 -11.67
C ILE A 169 -41.97 13.69 -11.99
N GLU A 170 -40.65 13.55 -12.17
CA GLU A 170 -39.98 12.28 -12.39
C GLU A 170 -39.70 11.60 -11.04
N MET A 171 -39.42 12.38 -10.00
CA MET A 171 -39.20 11.91 -8.63
C MET A 171 -40.44 11.21 -8.06
N SER A 172 -41.63 11.76 -8.31
CA SER A 172 -42.91 11.19 -7.88
C SER A 172 -43.26 9.86 -8.58
N LEU A 173 -42.65 9.57 -9.74
CA LEU A 173 -42.80 8.28 -10.42
C LEU A 173 -41.84 7.21 -9.88
N ILE A 174 -40.66 7.62 -9.40
CA ILE A 174 -39.62 6.71 -8.89
C ILE A 174 -39.58 6.64 -7.35
N GLU A 175 -40.46 7.35 -6.66
CA GLU A 175 -40.48 7.47 -5.20
C GLU A 175 -40.55 6.11 -4.49
N ASN A 176 -41.34 5.17 -5.01
CA ASN A 176 -41.45 3.83 -4.44
C ASN A 176 -40.14 3.03 -4.56
N GLU A 177 -39.47 3.11 -5.70
CA GLU A 177 -38.17 2.45 -5.92
C GLU A 177 -37.07 3.11 -5.09
N MET A 178 -37.10 4.44 -4.98
CA MET A 178 -36.18 5.20 -4.15
C MET A 178 -36.34 4.88 -2.66
N ASN A 179 -37.58 4.72 -2.19
CA ASN A 179 -37.86 4.33 -0.81
C ASN A 179 -37.42 2.89 -0.50
N SER A 180 -37.62 1.97 -1.45
CA SER A 180 -37.11 0.59 -1.35
C SER A 180 -35.57 0.57 -1.26
N PHE A 181 -34.91 1.41 -2.05
CA PHE A 181 -33.45 1.56 -2.03
C PHE A 181 -32.94 2.21 -0.74
N ASP A 182 -33.58 3.29 -0.28
CA ASP A 182 -33.27 3.95 0.99
C ASP A 182 -33.44 2.99 2.19
N GLN A 183 -34.40 2.06 2.13
CA GLN A 183 -34.57 1.04 3.16
C GLN A 183 -33.38 0.06 3.22
N GLN A 184 -32.81 -0.30 2.07
CA GLN A 184 -31.60 -1.12 2.00
C GLN A 184 -30.36 -0.35 2.47
N ILE A 185 -30.26 0.94 2.13
CA ILE A 185 -29.16 1.81 2.58
C ILE A 185 -29.15 2.00 4.10
N LYS A 186 -30.31 2.10 4.75
CA LYS A 186 -30.38 2.21 6.23
C LYS A 186 -29.65 1.08 6.96
N ALA A 187 -29.65 -0.13 6.40
CA ALA A 187 -28.88 -1.24 6.95
C ALA A 187 -27.36 -1.01 6.80
N ALA A 188 -26.93 -0.42 5.68
CA ALA A 188 -25.54 -0.03 5.40
C ALA A 188 -25.05 1.18 6.23
N GLU A 189 -25.96 2.05 6.67
CA GLU A 189 -25.67 3.21 7.53
C GLU A 189 -25.53 2.83 9.02
N THR A 190 -26.21 1.77 9.47
CA THR A 190 -26.36 1.48 10.92
C THR A 190 -25.71 0.18 11.38
N SER A 191 -25.73 -0.86 10.54
CA SER A 191 -25.39 -2.23 10.96
C SER A 191 -24.23 -2.82 10.17
N LEU A 192 -24.01 -2.37 8.94
CA LEU A 192 -22.95 -2.92 8.07
C LEU A 192 -21.62 -2.24 8.37
N ASN A 193 -20.58 -3.05 8.57
CA ASN A 193 -19.20 -2.60 8.77
C ASN A 193 -18.26 -3.48 7.93
N TRP A 194 -17.00 -3.07 7.80
CA TRP A 194 -16.02 -3.69 6.91
C TRP A 194 -15.43 -5.00 7.43
N ASP A 195 -15.68 -5.33 8.71
CA ASP A 195 -15.32 -6.60 9.34
C ASP A 195 -16.42 -7.68 9.20
N SER A 196 -17.60 -7.32 8.69
CA SER A 196 -18.73 -8.25 8.61
C SER A 196 -18.45 -9.38 7.60
N PRO A 197 -18.44 -10.66 8.03
CA PRO A 197 -18.11 -11.77 7.15
C PRO A 197 -19.28 -12.01 6.19
N GLY A 198 -19.04 -11.63 4.94
CA GLY A 198 -19.83 -12.05 3.79
C GLY A 198 -21.18 -11.37 3.69
N HIS A 199 -21.27 -10.32 2.89
CA HIS A 199 -22.47 -10.15 2.07
C HIS A 199 -22.03 -9.83 0.66
N HIS A 200 -22.47 -10.71 -0.26
CA HIS A 200 -22.64 -10.40 -1.65
C HIS A 200 -23.42 -9.08 -1.69
N PHE A 201 -22.72 -7.95 -1.89
CA PHE A 201 -23.38 -6.73 -2.32
C PHE A 201 -24.14 -7.15 -3.57
N PRO A 202 -25.49 -7.10 -3.55
CA PRO A 202 -26.24 -7.54 -4.69
C PRO A 202 -25.69 -6.75 -5.87
N VAL A 203 -25.17 -7.48 -6.85
CA VAL A 203 -24.84 -6.89 -8.14
C VAL A 203 -26.16 -6.32 -8.62
N ILE A 204 -26.32 -5.01 -8.46
CA ILE A 204 -27.44 -4.28 -9.03
C ILE A 204 -27.11 -4.22 -10.52
N CYS A 205 -27.46 -5.30 -11.23
CA CYS A 205 -27.60 -5.31 -12.67
C CYS A 205 -28.80 -4.46 -13.08
#